data_AF-A0A017TGJ4-F1
#
_entry.id   AF-A0A017TGJ4-F1
#
_cell.length_a   1.000
_cell.length_b   1.000
_cell.length_c   1.000
_cell.angle_alpha   90.00
_cell.angle_beta   90.00
_cell.angle_gamma   90.00
#
_symmetry.space_group_name_H-M   'P 1'
#
loop_
_entity.id
_entity.type
_entity.pdbx_description
1 polymer ?
#
loop_
_entity_poly.entity_id
_entity_poly.type
_entity_poly.pdbx_seq_one_letter_code
_entity_poly.pdbx_strand_id
1 'polypeptide(L)'
;MSAAMAPPGASARDPAQIPGFWAGTKIVRGGAMATTNGHGETSSANGAGSVNGTSSANGAGSATRPDTLTAEQEAQLLGELERIRSYEEARGCLKVRLHPSSTLKRQDAAQLVMREVADGIAGLLVCDLGFVNISVPAQIANEWQRPAEELWAVATENVKAEGRLDEVLGLEVGVPLDLLASSSHFAASHLLFFEEYMPREAGYGALLAVPQRHLLVRHVIRDREVLTAAHLMACVIDDWAGKEAGEISRDLYWWKDGHLTRLPLKRAGSGLILAANEVFSREVLARVLGGD
;
A
#
# COMPACT_ATOMS: atom_id res chain seq x y z
N MET A 1 34.60 34.81 11.73
CA MET A 1 34.19 33.64 12.55
C MET A 1 32.79 33.92 13.05
N SER A 2 31.79 33.33 12.39
CA SER A 2 30.36 33.57 12.66
C SER A 2 29.71 32.23 12.95
N ALA A 3 29.10 32.10 14.13
CA ALA A 3 28.37 30.93 14.59
C ALA A 3 26.92 31.00 14.09
N ALA A 4 26.44 29.91 13.48
CA ALA A 4 25.05 29.78 13.03
C ALA A 4 24.18 29.22 14.16
N MET A 5 23.08 29.91 14.44
CA MET A 5 21.98 29.50 15.33
C MET A 5 21.21 28.34 14.70
N ALA A 6 20.95 27.29 15.48
CA ALA A 6 19.98 26.24 15.17
C ALA A 6 18.56 26.69 15.60
N PRO A 7 17.49 26.31 14.88
CA PRO A 7 16.12 26.59 15.29
C PRO A 7 15.64 25.61 16.39
N PRO A 8 14.76 26.04 17.30
CA PRO A 8 14.28 25.21 18.39
C PRO A 8 13.00 24.42 18.03
N GLY A 9 12.90 23.19 18.53
CA GLY A 9 11.62 22.62 18.96
C GLY A 9 10.88 21.68 17.99
N ALA A 10 11.48 20.55 17.62
CA ALA A 10 10.73 19.34 17.29
C ALA A 10 10.74 18.43 18.52
N SER A 11 9.74 18.59 19.39
CA SER A 11 9.47 17.62 20.46
C SER A 11 9.09 16.29 19.80
N ALA A 12 9.90 15.25 20.00
CA ALA A 12 9.50 13.88 19.72
C ALA A 12 8.15 13.63 20.41
N ARG A 13 7.11 13.33 19.62
CA ARG A 13 5.82 12.94 20.20
C ARG A 13 5.99 11.54 20.81
N ASP A 14 5.44 11.38 22.00
CA ASP A 14 5.38 10.11 22.70
C ASP A 14 4.58 9.08 21.86
N PRO A 15 5.18 7.93 21.47
CA PRO A 15 4.49 6.91 20.68
C PRO A 15 3.25 6.32 21.38
N ALA A 16 3.06 6.57 22.68
CA ALA A 16 1.84 6.21 23.41
C ALA A 16 0.60 7.07 23.06
N GLN A 17 0.75 8.16 22.30
CA GLN A 17 -0.36 9.05 21.92
C GLN A 17 -0.97 8.79 20.53
N ILE A 18 -0.64 7.68 19.86
CA ILE A 18 -1.34 7.24 18.65
C ILE A 18 -2.50 6.32 19.08
N PRO A 19 -3.75 6.79 19.17
CA PRO A 19 -4.85 5.97 19.65
C PRO A 19 -5.20 4.91 18.59
N GLY A 20 -5.13 3.64 18.96
CA GLY A 20 -5.63 2.52 18.14
C GLY A 20 -4.60 1.60 17.47
N PHE A 21 -3.29 1.88 17.58
CA PHE A 21 -2.29 1.14 16.80
C PHE A 21 -2.00 -0.29 17.30
N TRP A 22 -2.27 -0.60 18.58
CA TRP A 22 -2.03 -1.93 19.18
C TRP A 22 -3.23 -2.52 19.94
N ALA A 23 -4.40 -1.89 19.87
CA ALA A 23 -5.59 -2.35 20.59
C ALA A 23 -6.36 -3.40 19.76
N GLY A 24 -5.75 -4.56 19.47
CA GLY A 24 -6.46 -5.60 18.72
C GLY A 24 -5.76 -6.96 18.60
N THR A 25 -4.43 -7.02 18.66
CA THR A 25 -3.72 -8.28 18.42
C THR A 25 -3.56 -9.07 19.71
N LYS A 26 -4.48 -10.02 19.97
CA LYS A 26 -4.24 -11.10 20.94
C LYS A 26 -3.08 -11.95 20.44
N ILE A 27 -1.88 -11.71 20.98
CA ILE A 27 -0.74 -12.62 20.84
C ILE A 27 -1.11 -13.94 21.53
N VAL A 28 -1.39 -14.97 20.74
CA VAL A 28 -1.60 -16.33 21.26
C VAL A 28 -0.23 -16.90 21.63
N ARG A 29 0.08 -16.93 22.93
CA ARG A 29 1.22 -17.70 23.45
C ARG A 29 0.88 -19.19 23.36
N GLY A 30 1.71 -19.94 22.65
CA GLY A 30 1.61 -21.39 22.54
C GLY A 30 1.71 -22.08 23.90
N GLY A 31 0.75 -22.95 24.18
CA GLY A 31 0.71 -23.79 25.37
C GLY A 31 -0.05 -25.08 25.11
N ALA A 32 0.74 -26.16 25.05
CA ALA A 32 0.47 -27.59 25.29
C ALA A 32 -0.88 -28.25 24.92
N MET A 33 -0.72 -29.42 24.28
CA MET A 33 -1.70 -30.48 24.06
C MET A 33 -2.60 -30.78 25.28
N ALA A 34 -3.89 -30.97 25.00
CA ALA A 34 -4.71 -31.95 25.70
C ALA A 34 -5.78 -32.51 24.73
N THR A 35 -5.77 -33.83 24.60
CA THR A 35 -6.74 -34.66 23.87
C THR A 35 -8.06 -34.76 24.62
N THR A 36 -9.20 -34.72 23.93
CA THR A 36 -10.36 -35.56 24.23
C THR A 36 -11.35 -35.61 23.05
N ASN A 37 -11.81 -36.83 22.77
CA ASN A 37 -12.82 -37.23 21.79
C ASN A 37 -14.24 -36.74 22.13
N GLY A 38 -15.12 -36.68 21.12
CA GLY A 38 -16.57 -36.62 21.33
C GLY A 38 -17.39 -36.55 20.03
N HIS A 39 -18.29 -37.51 19.86
CA HIS A 39 -19.12 -37.85 18.69
C HIS A 39 -20.37 -36.97 18.43
N GLY A 40 -20.96 -37.14 17.22
CA GLY A 40 -22.40 -36.99 16.92
C GLY A 40 -22.72 -35.91 15.86
N GLU A 41 -23.11 -36.25 14.63
CA GLU A 41 -24.51 -36.49 14.15
C GLU A 41 -25.40 -35.22 14.28
N THR A 42 -26.22 -34.74 13.32
CA THR A 42 -26.88 -35.27 12.11
C THR A 42 -27.56 -34.13 11.31
N SER A 43 -27.79 -34.39 10.02
CA SER A 43 -28.99 -34.10 9.20
C SER A 43 -29.54 -32.67 8.97
N SER A 44 -29.39 -32.21 7.72
CA SER A 44 -30.42 -31.94 6.69
C SER A 44 -31.85 -31.52 7.11
N ALA A 45 -32.32 -30.39 6.57
CA ALA A 45 -33.64 -30.27 5.91
C ALA A 45 -33.85 -28.94 5.15
N ASN A 46 -34.28 -29.10 3.90
CA ASN A 46 -35.34 -28.38 3.18
C ASN A 46 -35.24 -26.90 2.78
N GLY A 47 -35.67 -26.64 1.53
CA GLY A 47 -36.50 -25.47 1.21
C GLY A 47 -36.34 -24.91 -0.19
N ALA A 48 -37.16 -25.38 -1.14
CA ALA A 48 -37.27 -24.87 -2.50
C ALA A 48 -37.83 -23.43 -2.58
N GLY A 49 -37.48 -22.69 -3.64
CA GLY A 49 -38.10 -21.41 -3.98
C GLY A 49 -37.56 -20.81 -5.27
N SER A 50 -38.22 -21.12 -6.39
CA SER A 50 -38.02 -20.50 -7.71
C SER A 50 -38.73 -19.15 -7.80
N VAL A 51 -38.04 -18.10 -8.27
CA VAL A 51 -38.69 -16.98 -9.00
C VAL A 51 -37.68 -16.37 -10.00
N ASN A 52 -38.12 -16.27 -11.26
CA ASN A 52 -37.46 -15.53 -12.34
C ASN A 52 -37.40 -14.03 -12.08
N GLY A 53 -36.30 -13.39 -12.48
CA GLY A 53 -36.19 -11.94 -12.52
C GLY A 53 -34.98 -11.50 -13.34
N THR A 54 -35.17 -11.35 -14.65
CA THR A 54 -34.27 -10.61 -15.54
C THR A 54 -34.08 -9.19 -15.03
N SER A 55 -32.86 -8.80 -14.68
CA SER A 55 -32.45 -7.40 -14.65
C SER A 55 -31.02 -7.27 -15.18
N SER A 56 -30.93 -6.68 -16.37
CA SER A 56 -29.72 -6.20 -16.99
C SER A 56 -29.23 -5.00 -16.19
N ALA A 57 -28.02 -5.07 -15.63
CA ALA A 57 -27.36 -3.92 -15.02
C ALA A 57 -25.88 -3.90 -15.41
N ASN A 58 -25.56 -2.95 -16.28
CA ASN A 58 -24.21 -2.56 -16.66
C ASN A 58 -23.38 -2.17 -15.41
N GLY A 59 -22.42 -3.02 -15.02
CA GLY A 59 -21.43 -2.73 -13.97
C GLY A 59 -20.24 -1.96 -14.52
N ALA A 60 -20.40 -0.65 -14.70
CA ALA A 60 -19.28 0.29 -14.80
C ALA A 60 -18.76 0.64 -13.39
N GLY A 61 -17.48 1.00 -13.29
CA GLY A 61 -16.65 0.92 -12.09
C GLY A 61 -17.19 1.69 -10.88
N SER A 62 -17.19 1.01 -9.73
CA SER A 62 -17.47 1.59 -8.42
C SER A 62 -16.26 2.43 -7.98
N ALA A 63 -16.39 3.75 -8.07
CA ALA A 63 -15.52 4.67 -7.37
C ALA A 63 -15.96 4.71 -5.90
N THR A 64 -15.03 4.56 -4.96
CA THR A 64 -15.26 4.81 -3.54
C THR A 64 -15.45 6.32 -3.35
N ARG A 65 -16.69 6.78 -3.43
CA ARG A 65 -17.14 8.17 -3.27
C ARG A 65 -17.13 8.51 -1.77
N PRO A 66 -16.49 9.60 -1.30
CA PRO A 66 -17.01 10.31 -0.14
C PRO A 66 -18.35 10.93 -0.53
N ASP A 67 -19.30 10.95 0.41
CA ASP A 67 -20.61 11.56 0.24
C ASP A 67 -20.49 12.99 -0.30
N THR A 68 -21.26 13.23 -1.37
CA THR A 68 -21.47 14.45 -2.16
C THR A 68 -20.68 15.70 -1.76
N LEU A 69 -19.86 16.20 -2.69
CA LEU A 69 -19.25 17.54 -2.59
C LEU A 69 -20.36 18.58 -2.33
N THR A 70 -20.09 19.52 -1.44
CA THR A 70 -20.96 20.69 -1.29
C THR A 70 -20.93 21.53 -2.57
N ALA A 71 -21.97 22.33 -2.82
CA ALA A 71 -22.00 23.23 -3.99
C ALA A 71 -20.79 24.19 -4.04
N GLU A 72 -20.27 24.58 -2.87
CA GLU A 72 -19.03 25.37 -2.76
C GLU A 72 -17.80 24.56 -3.21
N GLN A 73 -17.66 23.31 -2.76
CA GLN A 73 -16.59 22.42 -3.19
C GLN A 73 -16.69 22.04 -4.67
N GLU A 74 -17.89 21.92 -5.23
CA GLU A 74 -18.10 21.69 -6.67
C GLU A 74 -17.65 22.92 -7.49
N ALA A 75 -18.03 24.12 -7.08
CA ALA A 75 -17.57 25.35 -7.72
C ALA A 75 -16.05 25.52 -7.61
N GLN A 76 -15.48 25.22 -6.44
CA GLN A 76 -14.04 25.21 -6.22
C GLN A 76 -13.35 24.19 -7.12
N LEU A 77 -13.86 22.96 -7.20
CA LEU A 77 -13.33 21.90 -8.06
C LEU A 77 -13.31 22.32 -9.53
N LEU A 78 -14.38 22.92 -10.04
CA LEU A 78 -14.42 23.42 -11.42
C LEU A 78 -13.36 24.50 -11.67
N GLY A 79 -13.17 25.42 -10.71
CA GLY A 79 -12.11 26.42 -10.78
C GLY A 79 -10.72 25.79 -10.81
N GLU A 80 -10.45 24.83 -9.92
CA GLU A 80 -9.17 24.11 -9.89
C GLU A 80 -8.92 23.30 -11.17
N LEU A 81 -9.95 22.61 -11.69
CA LEU A 81 -9.85 21.86 -12.94
C LEU A 81 -9.46 22.74 -14.13
N GLU A 82 -9.94 23.99 -14.17
CA GLU A 82 -9.55 24.93 -15.21
C GLU A 82 -8.11 25.42 -15.01
N ARG A 83 -7.68 25.69 -13.76
CA ARG A 83 -6.30 26.09 -13.46
C ARG A 83 -5.29 25.02 -13.88
N ILE A 84 -5.54 23.77 -13.52
CA ILE A 84 -4.60 22.67 -13.79
C ILE A 84 -4.51 22.29 -15.28
N ARG A 85 -5.32 22.91 -16.18
CA ARG A 85 -5.06 22.82 -17.63
C ARG A 85 -3.70 23.42 -17.98
N SER A 86 -3.20 24.38 -17.19
CA SER A 86 -1.83 24.87 -17.29
C SER A 86 -0.89 23.98 -16.49
N TYR A 87 0.20 23.54 -17.12
CA TYR A 87 1.26 22.79 -16.44
C TYR A 87 1.86 23.57 -15.25
N GLU A 88 2.07 24.88 -15.39
CA GLU A 88 2.71 25.68 -14.34
C GLU A 88 1.87 25.76 -13.07
N GLU A 89 0.55 25.66 -13.21
CA GLU A 89 -0.38 25.60 -12.08
C GLU A 89 -0.50 24.18 -11.52
N ALA A 90 -0.51 23.16 -12.39
CA ALA A 90 -0.60 21.77 -11.99
C ALA A 90 0.68 21.25 -11.31
N ARG A 91 1.87 21.72 -11.71
CA ARG A 91 3.15 21.09 -11.33
C ARG A 91 3.38 20.99 -9.82
N GLY A 92 2.83 21.92 -9.04
CA GLY A 92 2.98 21.94 -7.57
C GLY A 92 2.06 20.95 -6.85
N CYS A 93 0.97 20.52 -7.49
CA CYS A 93 0.02 19.57 -6.92
C CYS A 93 0.07 18.17 -7.57
N LEU A 94 0.90 17.98 -8.60
CA LEU A 94 1.12 16.67 -9.21
C LEU A 94 1.73 15.68 -8.22
N LYS A 95 1.14 14.49 -8.09
CA LYS A 95 1.65 13.38 -7.27
C LYS A 95 1.39 12.05 -7.97
N VAL A 96 2.10 11.00 -7.56
CA VAL A 96 1.80 9.63 -7.97
C VAL A 96 1.02 8.94 -6.87
N ARG A 97 -0.13 8.34 -7.20
CA ARG A 97 -0.93 7.54 -6.29
C ARG A 97 -0.93 6.07 -6.71
N LEU A 98 -0.72 5.17 -5.75
CA LEU A 98 -0.76 3.74 -6.01
C LEU A 98 -2.18 3.17 -5.95
N HIS A 99 -2.44 2.22 -6.84
CA HIS A 99 -3.71 1.51 -6.97
C HIS A 99 -3.43 0.02 -7.27
N PRO A 100 -4.37 -0.88 -6.95
CA PRO A 100 -4.32 -2.24 -7.48
C PRO A 100 -4.39 -2.19 -9.01
N SER A 101 -3.51 -2.91 -9.70
CA SER A 101 -3.55 -2.99 -11.17
C SER A 101 -4.89 -3.52 -11.70
N SER A 102 -5.61 -4.30 -10.88
CA SER A 102 -6.93 -4.86 -11.22
C SER A 102 -8.07 -3.84 -11.19
N THR A 103 -7.92 -2.71 -10.49
CA THR A 103 -8.96 -1.67 -10.40
C THR A 103 -9.14 -0.93 -11.73
N LEU A 104 -8.13 -0.97 -12.61
CA LEU A 104 -8.11 -0.19 -13.85
C LEU A 104 -8.43 -1.12 -15.01
N LYS A 105 -9.55 -0.87 -15.70
CA LYS A 105 -9.85 -1.60 -16.93
C LYS A 105 -8.85 -1.14 -18.01
N ARG A 106 -8.52 -2.04 -18.94
CA ARG A 106 -7.61 -1.75 -20.07
C ARG A 106 -8.01 -0.49 -20.87
N GLN A 107 -9.30 -0.21 -20.95
CA GLN A 107 -9.84 0.98 -21.63
C GLN A 107 -9.58 2.27 -20.85
N ASP A 108 -9.61 2.22 -19.52
CA ASP A 108 -9.34 3.36 -18.64
C ASP A 108 -7.84 3.66 -18.61
N ALA A 109 -7.01 2.61 -18.64
CA ALA A 109 -5.55 2.72 -18.66
C ALA A 109 -5.01 3.57 -19.83
N ALA A 110 -5.66 3.51 -21.00
CA ALA A 110 -5.27 4.32 -22.17
C ALA A 110 -5.64 5.81 -22.03
N GLN A 111 -6.55 6.15 -21.11
CA GLN A 111 -7.04 7.51 -20.88
C GLN A 111 -6.33 8.19 -19.70
N LEU A 112 -5.44 7.48 -19.01
CA LEU A 112 -4.76 7.93 -17.80
C LEU A 112 -3.25 7.90 -18.00
N VAL A 113 -2.54 8.75 -17.27
CA VAL A 113 -1.08 8.65 -17.18
C VAL A 113 -0.73 7.66 -16.07
N MET A 114 -0.39 6.44 -16.46
CA MET A 114 -0.20 5.30 -15.56
C MET A 114 1.09 4.55 -15.88
N ARG A 115 1.70 3.96 -14.84
CA ARG A 115 2.80 2.99 -14.97
C ARG A 115 2.60 1.81 -14.03
N GLU A 116 3.05 0.65 -14.43
CA GLU A 116 3.18 -0.49 -13.52
C GLU A 116 4.39 -0.23 -12.62
N VAL A 117 4.19 -0.33 -11.31
CA VAL A 117 5.23 -0.12 -10.28
C VAL A 117 5.81 -1.46 -9.85
N ALA A 118 4.94 -2.45 -9.69
CA ALA A 118 5.28 -3.85 -9.48
C ALA A 118 4.11 -4.70 -10.03
N ASP A 119 4.32 -5.99 -10.24
CA ASP A 119 3.22 -6.89 -10.63
C ASP A 119 2.06 -6.75 -9.61
N GLY A 120 0.89 -6.35 -10.11
CA GLY A 120 -0.30 -6.11 -9.30
C GLY A 120 -0.46 -4.71 -8.70
N ILE A 121 0.53 -3.82 -8.83
CA ILE A 121 0.48 -2.42 -8.37
C ILE A 121 0.74 -1.46 -9.54
N ALA A 122 -0.21 -0.55 -9.77
CA ALA A 122 -0.07 0.54 -10.72
C ALA A 122 0.05 1.88 -9.99
N GLY A 123 0.88 2.78 -10.51
CA GLY A 123 0.93 4.17 -10.12
C GLY A 123 0.22 5.05 -11.14
N LEU A 124 -0.55 6.02 -10.65
CA LEU A 124 -1.33 6.96 -11.45
C LEU A 124 -0.90 8.37 -11.13
N LEU A 125 -0.77 9.19 -12.17
CA LEU A 125 -0.59 10.62 -12.02
C LEU A 125 -1.89 11.26 -11.55
N VAL A 126 -1.83 12.00 -10.45
CA VAL A 126 -2.97 12.73 -9.87
C VAL A 126 -2.58 14.17 -9.57
N CYS A 127 -3.56 15.07 -9.51
CA CYS A 127 -3.41 16.36 -8.84
C CYS A 127 -4.06 16.25 -7.45
N ASP A 128 -3.29 16.57 -6.41
CA ASP A 128 -3.79 16.71 -5.04
C ASP A 128 -4.21 18.17 -4.80
N LEU A 129 -5.50 18.43 -4.82
CA LEU A 129 -6.07 19.76 -4.62
C LEU A 129 -6.27 20.08 -3.13
N GLY A 130 -5.76 19.25 -2.21
CA GLY A 130 -5.87 19.41 -0.76
C GLY A 130 -7.20 18.94 -0.17
N PHE A 131 -8.30 19.09 -0.89
CA PHE A 131 -9.62 18.58 -0.50
C PHE A 131 -10.07 17.36 -1.33
N VAL A 132 -9.45 17.14 -2.48
CA VAL A 132 -9.74 16.01 -3.37
C VAL A 132 -8.52 15.67 -4.22
N ASN A 133 -8.36 14.38 -4.53
CA ASN A 133 -7.38 13.90 -5.49
C ASN A 133 -8.08 13.60 -6.81
N ILE A 134 -7.60 14.19 -7.89
CA ILE A 134 -8.13 13.97 -9.24
C ILE A 134 -7.09 13.29 -10.12
N SER A 135 -7.48 12.23 -10.81
CA SER A 135 -6.60 11.58 -11.79
C SER A 135 -6.38 12.51 -12.97
N VAL A 136 -5.13 12.59 -13.45
CA VAL A 136 -4.79 13.38 -14.64
C VAL A 136 -5.12 12.58 -15.89
N PRO A 137 -6.07 13.03 -16.73
CA PRO A 137 -6.32 12.39 -18.01
C PRO A 137 -5.11 12.53 -18.95
N ALA A 138 -4.82 11.49 -19.73
CA ALA A 138 -3.74 11.49 -20.71
C ALA A 138 -3.87 12.66 -21.71
N GLN A 139 -5.10 13.05 -22.06
CA GLN A 139 -5.34 14.21 -22.91
C GLN A 139 -4.79 15.51 -22.29
N ILE A 140 -5.14 15.81 -21.03
CA ILE A 140 -4.66 17.01 -20.34
C ILE A 140 -3.14 16.98 -20.18
N ALA A 141 -2.58 15.82 -19.82
CA ALA A 141 -1.13 15.66 -19.73
C ALA A 141 -0.41 15.90 -21.06
N ASN A 142 -1.01 15.50 -22.18
CA ASN A 142 -0.46 15.78 -23.51
C ASN A 142 -0.54 17.27 -23.89
N GLU A 143 -1.60 17.97 -23.48
CA GLU A 143 -1.77 19.42 -23.69
C GLU A 143 -0.69 20.24 -22.97
N TRP A 144 -0.13 19.74 -21.87
CA TRP A 144 1.00 20.36 -21.17
C TRP A 144 2.31 20.35 -21.96
N GLN A 145 2.39 19.58 -23.06
CA GLN A 145 3.59 19.48 -23.90
C GLN A 145 4.86 19.08 -23.13
N ARG A 146 4.70 18.28 -22.08
CA ARG A 146 5.80 17.69 -21.29
C ARG A 146 5.89 16.19 -21.53
N PRO A 147 7.11 15.62 -21.62
CA PRO A 147 7.28 14.17 -21.66
C PRO A 147 6.68 13.51 -20.41
N ALA A 148 6.06 12.34 -20.58
CA ALA A 148 5.48 11.60 -19.47
C ALA A 148 6.50 11.25 -18.36
N GLU A 149 7.78 11.06 -18.71
CA GLU A 149 8.86 10.86 -17.73
C GLU A 149 9.13 12.09 -16.87
N GLU A 150 9.08 13.29 -17.46
CA GLU A 150 9.24 14.54 -16.72
C GLU A 150 8.08 14.72 -15.72
N LEU A 151 6.85 14.47 -16.16
CA LEU A 151 5.67 14.53 -15.29
C LEU A 151 5.76 13.52 -14.14
N TRP A 152 6.22 12.30 -14.42
CA TRP A 152 6.40 11.28 -13.40
C TRP A 152 7.47 11.64 -12.37
N ALA A 153 8.60 12.20 -12.84
CA ALA A 153 9.68 12.64 -11.97
C ALA A 153 9.20 13.77 -11.05
N VAL A 154 8.56 14.81 -11.59
CA VAL A 154 8.00 15.93 -10.79
C VAL A 154 7.00 15.42 -9.76
N ALA A 155 6.09 14.53 -10.16
CA ALA A 155 5.10 13.97 -9.27
C ALA A 155 5.70 13.11 -8.15
N THR A 156 6.78 12.38 -8.44
CA THR A 156 7.51 11.59 -7.44
C THR A 156 8.26 12.49 -6.47
N GLU A 157 8.90 13.56 -6.96
CA GLU A 157 9.58 14.56 -6.12
C GLU A 157 8.60 15.31 -5.21
N ASN A 158 7.38 15.61 -5.68
CA ASN A 158 6.35 16.22 -4.85
C ASN A 158 5.89 15.28 -3.71
N VAL A 159 5.85 13.96 -3.92
CA VAL A 159 5.59 13.00 -2.83
C VAL A 159 6.76 13.01 -1.84
N LYS A 160 8.01 12.99 -2.32
CA LYS A 160 9.20 13.09 -1.45
C LYS A 160 9.22 14.36 -0.62
N ALA A 161 8.77 15.48 -1.20
CA ALA A 161 8.72 16.78 -0.54
C ALA A 161 7.74 16.84 0.64
N GLU A 162 6.82 15.88 0.78
CA GLU A 162 5.95 15.75 1.98
C GLU A 162 6.73 15.33 3.23
N GLY A 163 7.97 14.86 3.07
CA GLY A 163 8.82 14.39 4.15
C GLY A 163 8.84 12.88 4.27
N ARG A 164 9.64 12.37 5.21
CA ARG A 164 9.75 10.92 5.46
C ARG A 164 8.50 10.40 6.17
N LEU A 165 8.30 9.08 6.06
CA LEU A 165 7.23 8.40 6.78
C LEU A 165 7.62 8.25 8.25
N ASP A 166 6.62 8.23 9.12
CA ASP A 166 6.81 7.87 10.53
C ASP A 166 7.13 6.38 10.60
N GLU A 167 8.26 6.04 11.25
CA GLU A 167 8.72 4.65 11.39
C GLU A 167 8.42 4.16 12.81
N VAL A 168 7.61 3.11 12.93
CA VAL A 168 7.44 2.33 14.17
C VAL A 168 8.27 1.06 14.03
N LEU A 169 9.43 1.03 14.69
CA LEU A 169 10.38 -0.07 14.59
C LEU A 169 9.92 -1.25 15.45
N GLY A 170 9.50 -2.35 14.82
CA GLY A 170 8.94 -3.48 15.57
C GLY A 170 9.96 -4.15 16.48
N LEU A 171 11.25 -4.08 16.16
CA LEU A 171 12.30 -4.67 17.00
C LEU A 171 12.33 -4.05 18.41
N GLU A 172 11.93 -2.79 18.55
CA GLU A 172 11.81 -2.12 19.85
C GLU A 172 10.72 -2.74 20.74
N VAL A 173 9.74 -3.44 20.12
CA VAL A 173 8.64 -4.16 20.79
C VAL A 173 8.71 -5.68 20.57
N GLY A 174 9.83 -6.19 20.08
CA GLY A 174 10.09 -7.63 19.90
C GLY A 174 9.37 -8.28 18.70
N VAL A 175 9.03 -7.50 17.68
CA VAL A 175 8.37 -7.96 16.45
C VAL A 175 9.28 -7.68 15.24
N PRO A 176 9.53 -8.62 14.33
CA PRO A 176 10.45 -8.39 13.21
C PRO A 176 9.81 -7.58 12.07
N LEU A 177 9.02 -6.55 12.35
CA LEU A 177 8.30 -5.74 11.35
C LEU A 177 8.38 -4.26 11.66
N ASP A 178 8.76 -3.45 10.68
CA ASP A 178 8.61 -2.01 10.78
C ASP A 178 7.34 -1.56 10.08
N LEU A 179 6.63 -0.62 10.70
CA LEU A 179 5.47 0.04 10.10
C LEU A 179 5.87 1.45 9.70
N LEU A 180 5.71 1.76 8.42
CA LEU A 180 6.00 3.04 7.82
C LEU A 180 4.67 3.69 7.43
N ALA A 181 4.27 4.72 8.16
CA ALA A 181 2.93 5.30 8.05
C ALA A 181 2.97 6.82 7.89
N SER A 182 1.89 7.37 7.35
CA SER A 182 1.64 8.81 7.33
C SER A 182 0.14 9.06 7.22
N SER A 183 -0.32 10.20 7.76
CA SER A 183 -1.68 10.70 7.52
C SER A 183 -1.92 11.10 6.07
N SER A 184 -0.86 11.28 5.27
CA SER A 184 -0.97 11.56 3.83
C SER A 184 -1.58 10.37 3.08
N HIS A 185 -2.42 10.66 2.09
CA HIS A 185 -2.95 9.69 1.14
C HIS A 185 -1.89 9.06 0.22
N PHE A 186 -0.64 9.53 0.31
CA PHE A 186 0.47 9.15 -0.57
C PHE A 186 1.54 8.32 0.14
N ALA A 187 1.33 7.87 1.39
CA ALA A 187 2.33 7.11 2.14
C ALA A 187 2.81 5.85 1.38
N ALA A 188 1.88 5.11 0.76
CA ALA A 188 2.23 3.96 -0.06
C ALA A 188 3.08 4.31 -1.29
N SER A 189 2.95 5.53 -1.83
CA SER A 189 3.71 5.99 -2.99
C SER A 189 5.20 6.15 -2.72
N HIS A 190 5.63 6.10 -1.45
CA HIS A 190 7.04 6.01 -1.08
C HIS A 190 7.70 4.71 -1.57
N LEU A 191 6.90 3.72 -1.99
CA LEU A 191 7.39 2.54 -2.70
C LEU A 191 8.20 2.89 -3.97
N LEU A 192 7.91 4.03 -4.61
CA LEU A 192 8.58 4.49 -5.84
C LEU A 192 10.05 4.86 -5.65
N PHE A 193 10.47 5.11 -4.41
CA PHE A 193 11.83 5.49 -4.02
C PHE A 193 12.20 4.80 -2.70
N PHE A 194 11.77 3.54 -2.58
CA PHE A 194 11.87 2.79 -1.33
C PHE A 194 13.32 2.56 -0.88
N GLU A 195 14.28 2.65 -1.78
CA GLU A 195 15.71 2.61 -1.47
C GLU A 195 16.11 3.61 -0.38
N GLU A 196 15.42 4.75 -0.27
CA GLU A 196 15.67 5.77 0.76
C GLU A 196 15.27 5.31 2.18
N TYR A 197 14.52 4.21 2.28
CA TYR A 197 14.12 3.57 3.54
C TYR A 197 14.99 2.35 3.88
N MET A 198 15.99 2.02 3.05
CA MET A 198 16.79 0.83 3.24
C MET A 198 18.09 1.14 3.98
N PRO A 199 18.48 0.32 4.98
CA PRO A 199 19.81 0.43 5.55
C PRO A 199 20.84 0.03 4.50
N ARG A 200 22.05 0.63 4.55
CA ARG A 200 23.15 0.34 3.61
C ARG A 200 23.53 -1.15 3.55
N GLU A 201 23.29 -1.88 4.63
CA GLU A 201 23.68 -3.28 4.87
C GLU A 201 22.59 -4.28 4.46
N ALA A 202 21.58 -3.91 3.66
CA ALA A 202 20.44 -4.77 3.34
C ALA A 202 20.78 -5.87 2.30
N GLY A 203 21.70 -6.78 2.65
CA GLY A 203 22.30 -7.76 1.72
C GLY A 203 21.31 -8.70 1.01
N TYR A 204 20.22 -9.10 1.67
CA TYR A 204 19.16 -9.90 1.05
C TYR A 204 17.95 -9.06 0.59
N GLY A 205 18.02 -7.73 0.72
CA GLY A 205 16.91 -6.83 0.46
C GLY A 205 15.90 -6.77 1.61
N ALA A 206 14.64 -6.47 1.28
CA ALA A 206 13.54 -6.40 2.23
C ALA A 206 12.29 -7.12 1.72
N LEU A 207 11.54 -7.67 2.66
CA LEU A 207 10.15 -8.07 2.43
C LEU A 207 9.26 -6.86 2.71
N LEU A 208 8.29 -6.62 1.85
CA LEU A 208 7.38 -5.48 1.90
C LEU A 208 5.93 -5.93 1.78
N ALA A 209 5.04 -5.18 2.43
CA ALA A 209 3.61 -5.22 2.17
C ALA A 209 3.06 -3.79 1.98
N VAL A 210 2.10 -3.65 1.07
CA VAL A 210 1.44 -2.37 0.75
C VAL A 210 -0.08 -2.57 0.82
N PRO A 211 -0.65 -2.80 2.02
CA PRO A 211 -2.05 -3.17 2.16
C PRO A 211 -2.99 -2.03 1.72
N GLN A 212 -2.62 -0.79 2.04
CA GLN A 212 -3.44 0.39 1.76
C GLN A 212 -2.59 1.66 1.60
N ARG A 213 -3.21 2.74 1.12
CA ARG A 213 -2.54 4.01 0.79
C ARG A 213 -1.76 4.69 1.93
N HIS A 214 -2.06 4.39 3.19
CA HIS A 214 -1.48 5.03 4.38
C HIS A 214 -0.36 4.22 5.06
N LEU A 215 -0.07 3.01 4.58
CA LEU A 215 0.79 2.06 5.29
C LEU A 215 1.67 1.28 4.32
N LEU A 216 2.97 1.27 4.63
CA LEU A 216 3.94 0.30 4.16
C LEU A 216 4.43 -0.53 5.35
N VAL A 217 4.57 -1.83 5.16
CA VAL A 217 5.18 -2.73 6.16
C VAL A 217 6.50 -3.21 5.58
N ARG A 218 7.56 -3.19 6.39
CA ARG A 218 8.91 -3.59 5.99
C ARG A 218 9.48 -4.62 6.95
N HIS A 219 10.23 -5.57 6.40
CA HIS A 219 11.19 -6.39 7.13
C HIS A 219 12.48 -6.47 6.33
N VAL A 220 13.57 -5.91 6.85
CA VAL A 220 14.89 -6.05 6.25
C VAL A 220 15.38 -7.48 6.48
N ILE A 221 15.67 -8.20 5.40
CA ILE A 221 16.00 -9.62 5.45
C ILE A 221 17.47 -9.77 5.83
N ARG A 222 17.72 -10.44 6.96
CA ARG A 222 19.06 -10.72 7.47
C ARG A 222 19.28 -12.21 7.72
N ASP A 223 18.24 -12.88 8.19
CA ASP A 223 18.30 -14.26 8.63
C ASP A 223 16.93 -14.95 8.48
N ARG A 224 16.73 -16.02 9.27
CA ARG A 224 15.52 -16.86 9.25
C ARG A 224 14.28 -16.16 9.79
N GLU A 225 14.40 -15.01 10.46
CA GLU A 225 13.25 -14.21 10.93
C GLU A 225 12.33 -13.77 9.80
N VAL A 226 12.81 -13.77 8.55
CA VAL A 226 11.99 -13.52 7.35
C VAL A 226 10.75 -14.41 7.27
N LEU A 227 10.81 -15.66 7.77
CA LEU A 227 9.66 -16.55 7.81
C LEU A 227 8.59 -16.08 8.80
N THR A 228 9.03 -15.65 9.99
CA THR A 228 8.15 -15.07 11.01
C THR A 228 7.57 -13.74 10.51
N ALA A 229 8.40 -12.90 9.90
CA ALA A 229 7.98 -11.63 9.33
C ALA A 229 6.93 -11.84 8.22
N ALA A 230 7.16 -12.77 7.29
CA ALA A 230 6.20 -13.09 6.22
C ALA A 230 4.83 -13.52 6.79
N HIS A 231 4.81 -14.35 7.83
CA HIS A 231 3.58 -14.75 8.50
C HIS A 231 2.86 -13.55 9.14
N LEU A 232 3.58 -12.72 9.89
CA LEU A 232 3.00 -11.56 10.55
C LEU A 232 2.52 -10.50 9.56
N MET A 233 3.25 -10.25 8.47
CA MET A 233 2.81 -9.37 7.40
C MET A 233 1.53 -9.88 6.74
N ALA A 234 1.39 -11.19 6.56
CA ALA A 234 0.16 -11.78 6.03
C ALA A 234 -1.04 -11.51 6.97
N CYS A 235 -0.84 -11.58 8.29
CA CYS A 235 -1.85 -11.17 9.27
C CYS A 235 -2.19 -9.68 9.16
N VAL A 236 -1.17 -8.80 9.05
CA VAL A 236 -1.39 -7.35 8.86
C VAL A 236 -2.17 -7.09 7.57
N ILE A 237 -1.82 -7.75 6.47
CA ILE A 237 -2.56 -7.63 5.21
C ILE A 237 -4.01 -8.04 5.40
N ASP A 238 -4.29 -9.20 5.99
CA ASP A 238 -5.68 -9.65 6.19
C ASP A 238 -6.44 -8.74 7.16
N ASP A 239 -5.76 -8.12 8.13
CA ASP A 239 -6.36 -7.17 9.04
C ASP A 239 -6.60 -5.79 8.44
N TRP A 240 -5.88 -5.35 7.42
CA TRP A 240 -6.04 -4.00 6.88
C TRP A 240 -6.70 -3.98 5.51
N ALA A 241 -6.56 -5.04 4.73
CA ALA A 241 -7.14 -5.12 3.39
C ALA A 241 -8.68 -5.13 3.46
N GLY A 242 -9.29 -4.15 2.79
CA GLY A 242 -10.74 -4.00 2.68
C GLY A 242 -11.45 -3.38 3.90
N LYS A 243 -10.73 -3.02 4.98
CA LYS A 243 -11.34 -2.33 6.13
C LYS A 243 -11.52 -0.83 5.92
N GLU A 244 -10.69 -0.22 5.08
CA GLU A 244 -10.81 1.19 4.67
C GLU A 244 -10.78 1.30 3.14
N ALA A 245 -11.28 2.42 2.59
CA ALA A 245 -11.09 2.72 1.18
C ALA A 245 -9.60 2.70 0.83
N GLY A 246 -9.23 2.44 -0.42
CA GLY A 246 -7.83 2.56 -0.88
C GLY A 246 -6.91 1.38 -0.55
N GLU A 247 -7.45 0.15 -0.60
CA GLU A 247 -6.65 -1.08 -0.74
C GLU A 247 -5.72 -0.98 -1.95
N ILE A 248 -4.47 -1.45 -1.81
CA ILE A 248 -3.47 -1.43 -2.89
C ILE A 248 -3.06 -2.85 -3.28
N SER A 249 -2.64 -3.68 -2.32
CA SER A 249 -2.25 -5.05 -2.61
C SER A 249 -2.45 -5.97 -1.42
N ARG A 250 -2.79 -7.24 -1.71
CA ARG A 250 -2.90 -8.33 -0.74
C ARG A 250 -1.71 -9.29 -0.76
N ASP A 251 -0.66 -8.94 -1.49
CA ASP A 251 0.53 -9.77 -1.65
C ASP A 251 1.73 -9.16 -0.92
N LEU A 252 2.77 -9.98 -0.77
CA LEU A 252 4.07 -9.52 -0.34
C LEU A 252 4.93 -9.19 -1.55
N TYR A 253 5.94 -8.36 -1.34
CA TYR A 253 6.92 -7.99 -2.34
C TYR A 253 8.31 -8.16 -1.76
N TRP A 254 9.20 -8.76 -2.53
CA TRP A 254 10.62 -8.75 -2.21
C TRP A 254 11.28 -7.62 -2.97
N TRP A 255 11.75 -6.62 -2.23
CA TRP A 255 12.57 -5.55 -2.75
C TRP A 255 14.05 -5.94 -2.68
N LYS A 256 14.77 -5.79 -3.79
CA LYS A 256 16.23 -5.94 -3.84
C LYS A 256 16.80 -5.10 -4.97
N ASP A 257 17.80 -4.27 -4.67
CA ASP A 257 18.53 -3.46 -5.65
C ASP A 257 17.59 -2.66 -6.59
N GLY A 258 16.57 -2.01 -6.01
CA GLY A 258 15.59 -1.22 -6.76
C GLY A 258 14.50 -2.03 -7.48
N HIS A 259 14.51 -3.36 -7.38
CA HIS A 259 13.54 -4.23 -8.04
C HIS A 259 12.54 -4.81 -7.05
N LEU A 260 11.26 -4.79 -7.42
CA LEU A 260 10.17 -5.39 -6.65
C LEU A 260 9.72 -6.69 -7.32
N THR A 261 9.89 -7.81 -6.63
CA THR A 261 9.38 -9.11 -7.05
C THR A 261 8.14 -9.46 -6.24
N ARG A 262 6.99 -9.62 -6.90
CA ARG A 262 5.75 -10.03 -6.23
C ARG A 262 5.89 -11.46 -5.68
N LEU A 263 5.45 -11.64 -4.45
CA LEU A 263 5.35 -12.91 -3.76
C LEU A 263 3.88 -13.15 -3.38
N PRO A 264 3.11 -13.82 -4.24
CA PRO A 264 1.66 -13.95 -4.04
C PRO A 264 1.30 -14.66 -2.74
N LEU A 265 0.33 -14.13 -2.01
CA LEU A 265 -0.28 -14.81 -0.87
C LEU A 265 -1.51 -15.57 -1.33
N LYS A 266 -1.56 -16.88 -1.05
CA LYS A 266 -2.72 -17.73 -1.35
C LYS A 266 -3.44 -18.07 -0.06
N ARG A 267 -4.77 -18.02 -0.08
CA ARG A 267 -5.58 -18.53 1.03
C ARG A 267 -5.51 -20.06 1.05
N ALA A 268 -5.14 -20.62 2.20
CA ALA A 268 -5.13 -22.06 2.44
C ALA A 268 -5.73 -22.34 3.82
N GLY A 269 -6.93 -22.91 3.85
CA GLY A 269 -7.71 -23.08 5.08
C GLY A 269 -8.01 -21.73 5.73
N SER A 270 -7.68 -21.59 7.01
CA SER A 270 -7.85 -20.35 7.79
C SER A 270 -6.71 -19.35 7.68
N GLY A 271 -5.63 -19.67 6.94
CA GLY A 271 -4.43 -18.83 6.84
C GLY A 271 -4.09 -18.41 5.41
N LEU A 272 -3.06 -17.57 5.30
CA LEU A 272 -2.39 -17.24 4.06
C LEU A 272 -1.06 -17.99 3.98
N ILE A 273 -0.77 -18.57 2.82
CA ILE A 273 0.52 -19.20 2.50
C ILE A 273 1.22 -18.39 1.42
N LEU A 274 2.53 -18.21 1.59
CA LEU A 274 3.37 -17.64 0.54
C LEU A 274 3.47 -18.63 -0.61
N ALA A 275 3.04 -18.22 -1.80
CA ALA A 275 3.23 -19.02 -3.00
C ALA A 275 4.73 -19.16 -3.30
N ALA A 276 5.13 -20.33 -3.81
CA ALA A 276 6.52 -20.55 -4.19
C ALA A 276 6.95 -19.55 -5.27
N ASN A 277 8.05 -18.85 -5.01
CA ASN A 277 8.78 -18.04 -5.98
C ASN A 277 10.20 -18.59 -6.06
N GLU A 278 10.61 -19.09 -7.22
CA GLU A 278 11.88 -19.80 -7.39
C GLU A 278 13.10 -18.91 -7.11
N VAL A 279 13.05 -17.65 -7.55
CA VAL A 279 14.15 -16.70 -7.38
C VAL A 279 14.33 -16.35 -5.91
N PHE A 280 13.25 -15.95 -5.23
CA PHE A 280 13.27 -15.67 -3.80
C PHE A 280 13.68 -16.90 -2.98
N SER A 281 13.20 -18.09 -3.34
CA SER A 281 13.56 -19.33 -2.65
C SER A 281 15.05 -19.63 -2.78
N ARG A 282 15.62 -19.48 -3.98
CA ARG A 282 17.04 -19.74 -4.24
C ARG A 282 17.96 -18.69 -3.63
N GLU A 283 17.60 -17.42 -3.74
CA GLU A 283 18.50 -16.31 -3.34
C GLU A 283 18.38 -15.93 -1.88
N VAL A 284 17.22 -16.17 -1.26
CA VAL A 284 16.97 -15.82 0.13
C VAL A 284 16.81 -17.09 0.96
N LEU A 285 15.74 -17.85 0.72
CA LEU A 285 15.36 -18.95 1.64
C LEU A 285 16.45 -20.01 1.75
N ALA A 286 17.05 -20.44 0.64
CA ALA A 286 18.11 -21.44 0.65
C ALA A 286 19.34 -21.00 1.46
N ARG A 287 19.68 -19.71 1.44
CA ARG A 287 20.85 -19.16 2.14
C ARG A 287 20.58 -18.96 3.62
N VAL A 288 19.47 -18.30 3.97
CA VAL A 288 19.11 -18.07 5.37
C VAL A 288 18.78 -19.38 6.10
N LEU A 289 18.24 -20.38 5.41
CA LEU A 289 17.95 -21.70 6.00
C LEU A 289 19.16 -22.65 5.98
N GLY A 290 20.04 -22.50 5.00
CA GLY A 290 21.27 -23.29 4.83
C GLY A 290 22.34 -22.98 5.87
N GLY A 291 22.29 -21.81 6.49
CA GLY A 291 23.27 -21.37 7.49
C GLY A 291 24.60 -21.03 6.82
N ASP A 292 24.65 -19.86 6.18
CA ASP A 292 25.91 -19.20 5.82
C ASP A 292 26.51 -18.49 7.06
#